data_AF-X1G2B1-F1
#
_entry.id   AF-X1G2B1-F1
#
_cell.length_a   1.000
_cell.length_b   1.000
_cell.length_c   1.000
_cell.angle_alpha   90.00
_cell.angle_beta   90.00
_cell.angle_gamma   90.00
#
_symmetry.space_group_name_H-M   'P 1'
#
loop_
_entity.id
_entity.type
_entity.pdbx_description
1 polymer ?
#
loop_
_entity_poly.entity_id
_entity_poly.type
_entity_poly.pdbx_seq_one_letter_code
_entity_poly.pdbx_strand_id
1 'polypeptide(L)'
;MDKILIQKGTKEVLEKVDKPKEFTKGLQILLKSFVDEEATKNYQRIIHDTGKFYGVPKPVLGVIASKIGKFIKREPIKAEGILRVI
;
A
#
# COMPACT_ATOMS: atom_id res chain seq x y z
N MET A 1 5.95 14.99 5.73
CA MET A 1 5.27 13.88 5.04
C MET A 1 4.20 14.45 4.13
N ASP A 2 4.32 14.27 2.82
CA ASP A 2 3.39 14.85 1.85
C ASP A 2 2.17 13.94 1.64
N LYS A 3 1.07 14.28 2.33
CA LYS A 3 -0.21 13.57 2.23
C LYS A 3 -0.76 13.57 0.80
N ILE A 4 -0.52 14.64 0.02
CA ILE A 4 -1.04 14.78 -1.35
C ILE A 4 -0.32 13.78 -2.25
N LEU A 5 1.01 13.66 -2.10
CA LEU A 5 1.81 12.68 -2.83
C LEU A 5 1.34 11.24 -2.58
N ILE A 6 1.11 10.86 -1.32
CA ILE A 6 0.63 9.52 -0.95
C ILE A 6 -0.75 9.26 -1.57
N GLN A 7 -1.66 10.23 -1.50
CA GLN A 7 -3.00 10.10 -2.07
C GLN A 7 -2.98 9.98 -3.59
N LYS A 8 -2.09 10.73 -4.26
CA LYS A 8 -1.91 10.68 -5.71
C LYS A 8 -1.37 9.31 -6.14
N GLY A 9 -0.28 8.85 -5.54
CA GLY A 9 0.28 7.53 -5.81
C GLY A 9 -0.72 6.40 -5.53
N THR A 10 -1.50 6.50 -4.44
CA THR A 10 -2.56 5.51 -4.15
C THR A 10 -3.65 5.51 -5.23
N LYS A 11 -4.03 6.67 -5.75
CA LYS A 11 -5.03 6.78 -6.84
C LYS A 11 -4.52 6.09 -8.11
N GLU A 12 -3.27 6.35 -8.51
CA GLU A 12 -2.64 5.75 -9.70
C GLU A 12 -2.57 4.21 -9.60
N VAL A 13 -2.36 3.67 -8.39
CA VAL A 13 -2.40 2.22 -8.15
C VAL A 13 -3.84 1.68 -8.28
N LEU A 14 -4.83 2.38 -7.71
CA LEU A 14 -6.24 1.96 -7.75
C LEU A 14 -6.84 1.95 -9.16
N GLU A 15 -6.32 2.74 -10.09
CA GLU A 15 -6.71 2.70 -11.50
C GLU A 15 -6.43 1.35 -12.17
N LYS A 16 -5.56 0.53 -11.56
CA LYS A 16 -5.14 -0.80 -12.07
C LYS A 16 -5.82 -1.96 -11.36
N VAL A 17 -6.82 -1.71 -10.52
CA VAL A 17 -7.45 -2.74 -9.68
C VAL A 17 -8.10 -3.87 -10.48
N ASP A 18 -8.57 -3.57 -11.69
CA ASP A 18 -9.14 -4.56 -12.63
C ASP A 18 -8.07 -5.50 -13.22
N LYS A 19 -6.79 -5.24 -12.94
CA LYS A 19 -5.63 -6.03 -13.36
C LYS A 19 -4.80 -6.43 -12.14
N PRO A 20 -5.11 -7.56 -11.47
CA PRO A 20 -4.53 -7.92 -10.18
C PRO A 20 -3.00 -7.87 -10.13
N LYS A 21 -2.32 -8.38 -11.17
CA LYS A 21 -0.84 -8.36 -11.24
C LYS A 21 -0.27 -6.94 -11.28
N GLU A 22 -0.90 -6.04 -12.05
CA GLU A 22 -0.47 -4.65 -12.15
C GLU A 22 -0.77 -3.88 -10.86
N PHE A 23 -1.94 -4.13 -10.25
CA PHE A 23 -2.32 -3.58 -8.96
C PHE A 23 -1.34 -3.96 -7.86
N THR A 24 -1.08 -5.26 -7.66
CA THR A 24 -0.15 -5.75 -6.64
C THR A 24 1.24 -5.17 -6.83
N LYS A 25 1.76 -5.16 -8.06
CA LYS A 25 3.07 -4.57 -8.35
C LYS A 25 3.09 -3.08 -8.06
N GLY A 26 2.03 -2.35 -8.42
CA GLY A 26 1.88 -0.92 -8.12
C GLY A 26 1.86 -0.65 -6.63
N LEU A 27 1.10 -1.43 -5.86
CA LEU A 27 1.01 -1.30 -4.41
C LEU A 27 2.35 -1.61 -3.73
N GLN A 28 3.06 -2.64 -4.18
CA GLN A 28 4.40 -2.96 -3.67
C GLN A 28 5.41 -1.83 -3.93
N ILE A 29 5.39 -1.23 -5.13
CA ILE A 29 6.25 -0.08 -5.47
C ILE A 29 5.90 1.12 -4.59
N LEU A 30 4.61 1.42 -4.43
CA LEU A 30 4.13 2.52 -3.58
C LEU A 30 4.55 2.32 -2.13
N LEU A 31 4.39 1.12 -1.57
CA LEU A 31 4.81 0.85 -0.20
C LEU A 31 6.33 0.97 -0.06
N LYS A 32 7.09 0.39 -1.01
CA LYS A 32 8.55 0.46 -1.02
C LYS A 32 9.08 1.90 -1.07
N SER A 33 8.40 2.82 -1.75
CA SER A 33 8.84 4.24 -1.79
C SER A 33 8.74 4.96 -0.45
N PHE A 34 8.04 4.38 0.54
CA PHE A 34 7.90 4.94 1.89
C PHE A 34 8.57 4.07 2.97
N VAL A 35 9.25 3.00 2.59
CA VAL A 35 9.94 2.12 3.55
C VAL A 35 11.14 2.84 4.13
N ASP A 36 11.23 2.85 5.46
CA ASP A 36 12.50 3.04 6.16
C ASP A 36 13.28 1.70 6.12
N GLU A 37 14.33 1.65 5.31
CA GLU A 37 15.13 0.44 5.12
C GLU A 37 15.92 0.06 6.37
N GLU A 38 16.36 1.04 7.15
CA GLU A 38 17.12 0.80 8.38
C GLU A 38 16.21 0.22 9.45
N ALA A 39 15.03 0.83 9.64
CA ALA A 39 14.02 0.30 10.54
C ALA A 39 13.61 -1.12 10.14
N THR A 40 13.37 -1.37 8.84
CA THR A 40 13.00 -2.70 8.34
C THR A 40 14.08 -3.74 8.63
N LYS A 41 15.36 -3.43 8.36
CA LYS A 41 16.49 -4.31 8.68
C LYS A 41 16.59 -4.59 10.18
N ASN A 42 16.37 -3.57 11.01
CA ASN A 42 16.41 -3.73 12.46
C ASN A 42 15.28 -4.68 12.94
N TYR A 43 14.06 -4.52 12.44
CA TYR A 43 12.96 -5.43 12.77
C TYR A 43 13.21 -6.85 12.27
N GLN A 44 13.76 -7.03 11.06
CA GLN A 44 14.10 -8.34 10.50
C GLN A 44 15.14 -9.10 11.33
N ARG A 45 16.05 -8.39 12.01
CA ARG A 45 17.01 -9.03 12.94
C ARG A 45 16.33 -9.64 14.16
N ILE A 46 15.23 -9.06 14.62
CA ILE A 46 14.52 -9.47 15.84
C ILE A 46 13.41 -10.48 15.49
N ILE A 47 12.68 -10.24 14.40
CA ILE A 47 11.56 -11.05 13.94
C ILE A 47 11.89 -11.50 12.51
N HIS A 48 12.37 -12.74 12.39
CA HIS A 48 12.94 -13.28 11.15
C HIS A 48 11.96 -13.25 9.96
N ASP A 49 10.65 -13.42 10.23
CA ASP A 49 9.60 -13.41 9.21
C ASP A 49 9.00 -12.01 8.94
N THR A 50 9.70 -10.94 9.35
CA THR A 50 9.24 -9.56 9.12
C THR A 50 9.12 -9.25 7.63
N GLY A 51 7.91 -8.86 7.22
CA GLY A 51 7.60 -8.49 5.85
C GLY A 51 8.42 -7.30 5.32
N LYS A 52 8.63 -7.26 4.01
CA LYS A 52 9.49 -6.27 3.31
C LYS A 52 9.03 -4.81 3.41
N PHE A 53 7.83 -4.56 3.94
CA PHE A 53 7.22 -3.23 4.04
C PHE A 53 7.04 -2.78 5.50
N TYR A 54 7.65 -3.46 6.47
CA TYR A 54 7.43 -3.17 7.90
C TYR A 54 7.94 -1.78 8.33
N GLY A 55 8.94 -1.24 7.64
CA GLY A 55 9.43 0.12 7.86
C GLY A 55 8.55 1.22 7.26
N VAL A 56 7.40 0.91 6.65
CA VAL A 56 6.49 1.97 6.19
C VAL A 56 5.87 2.65 7.42
N PRO A 57 5.98 3.98 7.58
CA PRO A 57 5.41 4.66 8.73
C PRO A 57 3.90 4.48 8.83
N LYS A 58 3.40 4.20 10.05
CA LYS A 58 1.97 4.06 10.33
C LYS A 58 1.10 5.21 9.77
N PRO A 59 1.52 6.49 9.83
CA PRO A 59 0.75 7.58 9.21
C PRO A 59 0.59 7.44 7.69
N VAL A 60 1.59 6.91 6.97
CA VAL A 60 1.51 6.64 5.52
C VAL A 60 0.48 5.54 5.26
N LEU A 61 0.57 4.42 5.99
CA LEU A 61 -0.39 3.32 5.88
C LEU A 61 -1.82 3.80 6.14
N GLY A 62 -2.02 4.68 7.13
CA GLY A 62 -3.33 5.27 7.42
C GLY A 62 -3.90 6.10 6.25
N VAL A 63 -3.06 6.87 5.56
CA VAL A 63 -3.49 7.64 4.38
C VAL A 63 -3.86 6.71 3.22
N ILE A 64 -3.06 5.68 2.96
CA ILE A 64 -3.33 4.67 1.93
C ILE A 64 -4.66 3.96 2.23
N ALA A 65 -4.81 3.42 3.44
CA ALA A 65 -6.02 2.71 3.87
C ALA A 65 -7.27 3.60 3.77
N SER A 66 -7.18 4.87 4.20
CA SER A 66 -8.28 5.83 4.09
C SER A 66 -8.69 6.06 2.63
N LYS A 67 -7.72 6.18 1.71
CA LYS A 67 -7.99 6.39 0.28
C LYS A 67 -8.61 5.14 -0.37
N ILE A 68 -8.11 3.95 -0.06
CA ILE A 68 -8.67 2.67 -0.52
C ILE A 68 -10.10 2.50 0.00
N GLY A 69 -10.35 2.78 1.28
CA GLY A 69 -11.70 2.70 1.86
C GLY A 69 -12.69 3.66 1.18
N LYS A 70 -12.27 4.89 0.85
CA LYS A 70 -13.08 5.82 0.07
C LYS A 70 -13.35 5.31 -1.35
N PHE A 71 -12.38 4.66 -1.98
CA PHE A 71 -12.53 4.07 -3.31
C PHE A 71 -13.54 2.92 -3.29
N ILE A 72 -13.43 1.98 -2.35
CA ILE A 72 -14.37 0.87 -2.19
C ILE A 72 -15.80 1.37 -1.95
N LYS A 73 -15.98 2.41 -1.12
CA LYS A 73 -17.31 3.02 -0.90
C LYS A 73 -17.92 3.59 -2.18
N ARG A 74 -17.08 4.12 -3.09
CA ARG A 74 -17.52 4.70 -4.37
C ARG A 74 -17.75 3.64 -5.45
N GLU A 75 -16.90 2.63 -5.49
CA GLU A 75 -16.92 1.56 -6.49
C GLU A 75 -16.94 0.18 -5.79
N PRO A 76 -18.06 -0.22 -5.16
CA PRO A 76 -18.13 -1.45 -4.36
C PRO A 76 -17.79 -2.71 -5.15
N ILE A 77 -18.17 -2.75 -6.43
CA ILE A 77 -17.91 -3.88 -7.34
C ILE A 77 -16.40 -4.13 -7.48
N LYS A 78 -15.57 -3.07 -7.41
CA LYS A 78 -14.11 -3.18 -7.52
C LYS A 78 -13.43 -3.61 -6.22
N ALA A 79 -14.16 -3.70 -5.11
CA ALA A 79 -13.63 -4.22 -3.85
C ALA A 79 -13.15 -5.67 -3.99
N GLU A 80 -13.84 -6.47 -4.80
CA GLU A 80 -13.45 -7.86 -5.06
C GLU A 80 -12.08 -7.94 -5.73
N GLY A 81 -11.77 -7.02 -6.64
CA GLY A 81 -10.45 -6.93 -7.28
C GLY A 81 -9.32 -6.67 -6.29
N ILE A 82 -9.60 -5.94 -5.20
CA ILE A 82 -8.65 -5.71 -4.10
C ILE A 82 -8.55 -6.98 -3.23
N LEU A 83 -9.68 -7.60 -2.87
CA LEU A 83 -9.71 -8.78 -2.00
C LEU A 83 -9.00 -9.99 -2.61
N ARG A 84 -9.00 -10.13 -3.94
CA ARG A 84 -8.33 -11.25 -4.64
C ARG A 84 -6.80 -11.24 -4.51
N VAL A 85 -6.21 -10.15 -4.00
CA VAL A 85 -4.75 -9.94 -3.99
C VAL A 85 -4.17 -9.64 -2.61
N ILE A 86 -5.01 -9.62 -1.57
CA ILE A 86 -4.62 -9.58 -0.15
C ILE A 86 -4.77 -10.99 0.41
#